data_AF-A0AAW4ISA1-F1
#
_entry.id   AF-A0AAW4ISA1-F1
#
_cell.length_a   1.000
_cell.length_b   1.000
_cell.length_c   1.000
_cell.angle_alpha   90.00
_cell.angle_beta   90.00
_cell.angle_gamma   90.00
#
_symmetry.space_group_name_H-M   'P 1'
#
loop_
_entity.id
_entity.type
_entity.pdbx_description
1 polymer ?
#
loop_
_entity_poly.entity_id
_entity_poly.type
_entity_poly.pdbx_seq_one_letter_code
_entity_poly.pdbx_strand_id
1 'polypeptide(L)'
;TNTDDIADINAGRTGIVRQDAGTGAITVGAQTGGTSVDFTNTDGVNRQLTGVASAGDITLAANANNAVNAGDVNTAVTGLTNAGLNFQGDDGTLIDRNLGDTLTITGGETDSNNLTAGNIGVVANGTGGLSVQLAKNIAVDSVTTGNTVTNSDGVKVDDGAGNATTITT
;
A
#
# COMPACT_ATOMS: atom_id res chain seq x y z
N THR A 1 54.59 19.60 -31.72
CA THR A 1 54.58 18.21 -31.22
C THR A 1 53.18 17.92 -30.75
N ASN A 2 52.68 16.69 -30.90
CA ASN A 2 51.32 16.31 -30.48
C ASN A 2 51.20 16.17 -28.96
N THR A 3 52.06 16.83 -28.20
CA THR A 3 52.19 16.66 -26.74
C THR A 3 50.95 17.17 -26.03
N ASP A 4 50.39 18.30 -26.48
CA ASP A 4 49.20 18.90 -25.89
C ASP A 4 47.94 18.08 -26.21
N ASP A 5 47.79 17.63 -27.45
CA ASP A 5 46.67 16.76 -27.85
C ASP A 5 46.66 15.43 -27.09
N ILE A 6 47.82 14.81 -26.89
CA ILE A 6 47.97 13.57 -26.12
C ILE A 6 47.67 13.82 -24.64
N ALA A 7 48.13 14.95 -24.08
CA ALA A 7 47.83 15.34 -22.71
C ALA A 7 46.33 15.54 -22.51
N ASP A 8 45.65 16.18 -23.47
CA ASP A 8 44.21 16.40 -23.42
C ASP A 8 43.40 15.12 -23.60
N ILE A 9 43.82 14.18 -24.45
CA ILE A 9 43.17 12.86 -24.55
C ILE A 9 43.32 12.08 -23.24
N ASN A 10 44.53 12.03 -22.67
CA ASN A 10 44.78 11.31 -21.42
C ASN A 10 44.05 11.93 -20.23
N ALA A 11 43.87 13.25 -20.23
CA ALA A 11 43.08 13.98 -19.25
C ALA A 11 41.56 13.95 -19.54
N GLY A 12 41.12 13.27 -20.60
CA GLY A 12 39.70 13.22 -20.99
C GLY A 12 39.13 14.59 -21.39
N ARG A 13 39.96 15.53 -21.83
CA ARG A 13 39.55 16.88 -22.26
C ARG A 13 39.13 16.95 -23.73
N THR A 14 39.40 15.90 -24.49
CA THR A 14 39.07 15.75 -25.93
C THR A 14 38.13 14.56 -26.17
N GLY A 15 37.07 14.73 -26.96
CA GLY A 15 36.12 13.67 -27.34
C GLY A 15 34.65 13.98 -27.00
N ILE A 16 33.77 12.98 -27.14
CA ILE A 16 32.34 13.09 -26.79
C ILE A 16 32.12 12.91 -25.28
N VAL A 17 32.89 12.03 -24.65
CA VAL A 17 32.95 11.91 -23.18
C VAL A 17 34.11 12.75 -22.70
N ARG A 18 33.85 13.73 -21.83
CA ARG A 18 34.90 14.64 -21.32
C ARG A 18 34.80 14.87 -19.82
N GLN A 19 35.95 14.95 -19.15
CA GLN A 19 36.04 15.40 -17.76
C GLN A 19 36.39 16.89 -17.70
N ASP A 20 35.58 17.65 -16.99
CA ASP A 20 35.84 19.07 -16.76
C ASP A 20 36.97 19.25 -15.73
N ALA A 21 37.97 20.07 -16.05
CA ALA A 21 39.16 20.24 -15.22
C ALA A 21 38.93 21.06 -13.94
N GLY A 22 37.88 21.89 -13.90
CA GLY A 22 37.56 22.72 -12.73
C GLY A 22 36.67 22.00 -11.73
N THR A 23 35.64 21.32 -12.22
CA THR A 23 34.62 20.65 -11.40
C THR A 23 34.86 19.15 -11.23
N GLY A 24 35.69 18.54 -12.09
CA GLY A 24 35.90 17.09 -12.14
C GLY A 24 34.72 16.30 -12.73
N ALA A 25 33.65 16.98 -13.18
CA ALA A 25 32.45 16.34 -13.70
C ALA A 25 32.73 15.63 -15.04
N ILE A 26 32.24 14.41 -15.19
CA ILE A 26 32.26 13.68 -16.46
C ILE A 26 30.98 14.00 -17.22
N THR A 27 31.10 14.47 -18.46
CA THR A 27 29.99 14.82 -19.34
C THR A 27 30.00 13.96 -20.60
N VAL A 28 28.82 13.73 -21.19
CA VAL A 28 28.65 13.01 -22.45
C VAL A 28 27.91 13.91 -23.43
N GLY A 29 28.56 14.30 -24.53
CA GLY A 29 27.93 15.08 -25.59
C GLY A 29 27.54 16.52 -25.22
N ALA A 30 28.07 17.08 -24.12
CA ALA A 30 27.64 18.39 -23.62
C ALA A 30 27.88 19.58 -24.60
N GLN A 31 28.72 19.40 -25.62
CA GLN A 31 29.00 20.41 -26.68
C GLN A 31 28.37 20.05 -28.03
N THR A 32 27.52 19.03 -28.06
CA THR A 32 26.83 18.55 -29.26
C THR A 32 25.31 18.59 -29.06
N GLY A 33 24.53 18.53 -30.14
CA GLY A 33 23.07 18.38 -30.04
C GLY A 33 22.65 16.94 -29.68
N GLY A 34 21.36 16.66 -29.85
CA GLY A 34 20.76 15.35 -29.53
C GLY A 34 20.22 15.26 -28.10
N THR A 35 19.37 14.28 -27.86
CA THR A 35 18.63 14.12 -26.59
C THR A 35 18.65 12.68 -26.07
N SER A 36 19.46 11.80 -26.67
CA SER A 36 19.48 10.37 -26.37
C SER A 36 20.91 9.84 -26.28
N VAL A 37 21.12 8.95 -25.33
CA VAL A 37 22.31 8.11 -25.18
C VAL A 37 21.81 6.66 -25.16
N ASP A 38 22.27 5.86 -26.11
CA ASP A 38 21.88 4.45 -26.23
C ASP A 38 22.99 3.55 -25.66
N PHE A 39 22.60 2.67 -24.73
CA PHE A 39 23.50 1.71 -24.08
C PHE A 39 23.30 0.26 -24.57
N THR A 40 22.51 0.02 -25.61
CA THR A 40 22.33 -1.30 -26.21
C THR A 40 23.61 -1.79 -26.89
N ASN A 41 23.84 -3.11 -26.90
CA ASN A 41 24.98 -3.72 -27.58
C ASN A 41 24.68 -3.99 -29.07
N THR A 42 25.65 -4.54 -29.81
CA THR A 42 25.50 -4.87 -31.23
C THR A 42 24.40 -5.89 -31.52
N ASP A 43 23.99 -6.65 -30.51
CA ASP A 43 22.93 -7.64 -30.59
C ASP A 43 21.56 -7.06 -30.20
N GLY A 44 21.48 -5.76 -29.87
CA GLY A 44 20.27 -5.08 -29.43
C GLY A 44 19.88 -5.33 -27.97
N VAL A 45 20.79 -5.86 -27.15
CA VAL A 45 20.55 -6.17 -25.73
C VAL A 45 20.94 -4.98 -24.84
N ASN A 46 20.08 -4.64 -23.88
CA ASN A 46 20.34 -3.61 -22.86
C ASN A 46 21.51 -4.01 -21.95
N ARG A 47 22.36 -3.06 -21.61
CA ARG A 47 23.43 -3.26 -20.60
C ARG A 47 22.94 -2.88 -19.20
N GLN A 48 23.52 -3.52 -18.19
CA GLN A 48 23.40 -3.05 -16.81
C GLN A 48 24.31 -1.83 -16.59
N LEU A 49 23.76 -0.78 -15.99
CA LEU A 49 24.53 0.38 -15.55
C LEU A 49 24.76 0.29 -14.04
N THR A 50 25.97 -0.11 -13.63
CA THR A 50 26.33 -0.31 -12.23
C THR A 50 27.15 0.84 -11.68
N GLY A 51 27.13 1.05 -10.35
CA GLY A 51 27.86 2.14 -9.70
C GLY A 51 27.13 3.48 -9.71
N VAL A 52 25.85 3.49 -10.08
CA VAL A 52 24.97 4.68 -9.98
C VAL A 52 24.67 4.93 -8.49
N ALA A 53 25.11 6.07 -7.99
CA ALA A 53 24.79 6.52 -6.63
C ALA A 53 23.26 6.66 -6.44
N SER A 54 22.79 6.63 -5.20
CA SER A 54 21.39 6.93 -4.91
C SER A 54 21.03 8.31 -5.47
N ALA A 55 19.81 8.45 -5.99
CA ALA A 55 19.29 9.75 -6.41
C ALA A 55 19.16 10.74 -5.24
N GLY A 56 19.22 10.26 -3.99
CA GLY A 56 18.98 11.02 -2.77
C GLY A 56 17.49 11.09 -2.44
N ASP A 57 17.08 12.12 -1.71
CA ASP A 57 15.65 12.39 -1.49
C ASP A 57 14.99 12.83 -2.80
N ILE A 58 14.19 11.92 -3.39
CA ILE A 58 13.51 12.10 -4.67
C ILE A 58 12.37 13.12 -4.61
N THR A 59 11.98 13.60 -3.42
CA THR A 59 10.98 14.67 -3.27
C THR A 59 11.60 16.06 -3.46
N LEU A 60 12.92 16.17 -3.43
CA LEU A 60 13.63 17.44 -3.64
C LEU A 60 13.84 17.70 -5.13
N ALA A 61 13.42 18.87 -5.61
CA ALA A 61 13.57 19.29 -7.01
C ALA A 61 15.03 19.27 -7.49
N ALA A 62 16.00 19.48 -6.59
CA ALA A 62 17.43 19.41 -6.90
C ALA A 62 17.88 18.00 -7.37
N ASN A 63 17.18 16.96 -6.95
CA ASN A 63 17.46 15.57 -7.29
C ASN A 63 16.59 15.04 -8.43
N ALA A 64 15.66 15.84 -8.96
CA ALA A 64 14.64 15.39 -9.93
C ALA A 64 15.23 14.83 -11.24
N ASN A 65 16.47 15.19 -11.57
CA ASN A 65 17.18 14.73 -12.77
C ASN A 65 18.25 13.66 -12.48
N ASN A 66 18.41 13.23 -11.23
CA ASN A 66 19.32 12.15 -10.89
C ASN A 66 18.73 10.81 -11.33
N ALA A 67 19.56 9.91 -11.83
CA ALA A 67 19.14 8.53 -12.07
C ALA A 67 18.89 7.82 -10.74
N VAL A 68 17.81 7.03 -10.66
CA VAL A 68 17.53 6.15 -9.52
C VAL A 68 18.26 4.83 -9.68
N ASN A 69 18.74 4.26 -8.57
CA ASN A 69 19.28 2.91 -8.55
C ASN A 69 18.28 1.89 -7.96
N ALA A 70 18.63 0.61 -8.01
CA ALA A 70 17.76 -0.45 -7.48
C ALA A 70 17.48 -0.31 -5.97
N GLY A 71 18.40 0.27 -5.21
CA GLY A 71 18.21 0.54 -3.78
C GLY A 71 17.15 1.62 -3.51
N ASP A 72 17.11 2.67 -4.34
CA ASP A 72 16.08 3.72 -4.25
C ASP A 72 14.68 3.13 -4.51
N VAL A 73 14.56 2.32 -5.56
CA VAL A 73 13.31 1.64 -5.92
C VAL A 73 12.88 0.67 -4.82
N ASN A 74 13.82 -0.15 -4.32
CA ASN A 74 13.53 -1.07 -3.22
C ASN A 74 13.08 -0.33 -1.96
N THR A 75 13.71 0.80 -1.63
CA THR A 75 13.33 1.65 -0.48
C THR A 75 11.90 2.18 -0.65
N ALA A 76 11.55 2.68 -1.83
CA ALA A 76 10.19 3.15 -2.12
C ALA A 76 9.15 2.01 -2.01
N VAL A 77 9.43 0.85 -2.60
CA VAL A 77 8.53 -0.31 -2.60
C VAL A 77 8.33 -0.86 -1.19
N THR A 78 9.42 -1.05 -0.44
CA THR A 78 9.36 -1.53 0.95
C THR A 78 8.70 -0.51 1.86
N GLY A 79 8.99 0.78 1.66
CA GLY A 79 8.33 1.87 2.38
C GLY A 79 6.82 1.85 2.20
N LEU A 80 6.33 1.72 0.95
CA LEU A 80 4.89 1.63 0.68
C LEU A 80 4.28 0.34 1.23
N THR A 81 4.98 -0.80 1.10
CA THR A 81 4.52 -2.10 1.61
C THR A 81 4.32 -2.05 3.11
N ASN A 82 5.29 -1.48 3.85
CA ASN A 82 5.26 -1.34 5.29
C ASN A 82 4.31 -0.23 5.79
N ALA A 83 4.04 0.79 4.97
CA ALA A 83 3.07 1.83 5.33
C ALA A 83 1.64 1.30 5.32
N GLY A 84 1.34 0.37 4.41
CA GLY A 84 0.11 -0.43 4.43
C GLY A 84 -1.18 0.39 4.53
N LEU A 85 -2.16 -0.19 5.23
CA LEU A 85 -3.42 0.42 5.63
C LEU A 85 -3.60 0.28 7.13
N ASN A 86 -4.08 1.33 7.80
CA ASN A 86 -4.41 1.30 9.21
C ASN A 86 -5.93 1.20 9.40
N PHE A 87 -6.36 0.23 10.20
CA PHE A 87 -7.75 0.07 10.63
C PHE A 87 -7.83 0.36 12.14
N GLN A 88 -8.87 1.06 12.58
CA GLN A 88 -9.05 1.40 13.98
C GLN A 88 -10.47 1.05 14.41
N GLY A 89 -10.59 0.33 15.51
CA GLY A 89 -11.88 0.07 16.16
C GLY A 89 -12.27 1.17 17.15
N ASP A 90 -13.42 0.99 17.78
CA ASP A 90 -13.94 1.93 18.78
C ASP A 90 -13.04 2.06 20.03
N ASP A 91 -12.19 1.07 20.29
CA ASP A 91 -11.22 1.07 21.38
C ASP A 91 -9.98 1.93 21.08
N GLY A 92 -9.87 2.46 19.85
CA GLY A 92 -8.73 3.25 19.39
C GLY A 92 -7.49 2.40 19.06
N THR A 93 -7.54 1.08 19.19
CA THR A 93 -6.42 0.21 18.86
C THR A 93 -6.23 0.19 17.35
N LEU A 94 -5.00 0.50 16.91
CA LEU A 94 -4.62 0.42 15.50
C LEU A 94 -4.27 -1.02 15.14
N ILE A 95 -4.91 -1.51 14.09
CA ILE A 95 -4.54 -2.71 13.35
C ILE A 95 -3.89 -2.21 12.06
N ASP A 96 -2.57 -2.20 12.06
CA ASP A 96 -1.81 -2.00 10.82
C ASP A 96 -1.99 -3.21 9.92
N ARG A 97 -2.03 -3.00 8.59
CA ARG A 97 -1.92 -4.02 7.58
C ARG A 97 -1.04 -3.63 6.40
N ASN A 98 0.15 -4.22 6.32
CA ASN A 98 1.01 -4.14 5.13
C ASN A 98 0.26 -4.55 3.85
N LEU A 99 0.70 -3.98 2.72
CA LEU A 99 0.18 -4.37 1.41
C LEU A 99 0.47 -5.85 1.11
N GLY A 100 -0.56 -6.58 0.71
CA GLY A 100 -0.49 -8.02 0.42
C GLY A 100 -0.96 -8.92 1.57
N ASP A 101 -1.11 -8.36 2.77
CA ASP A 101 -1.63 -9.14 3.90
C ASP A 101 -3.17 -9.18 3.94
N THR A 102 -3.70 -10.21 4.58
CA THR A 102 -5.15 -10.39 4.73
C THR A 102 -5.66 -9.76 6.02
N LEU A 103 -6.59 -8.81 5.93
CA LEU A 103 -7.41 -8.38 7.07
C LEU A 103 -8.55 -9.37 7.27
N THR A 104 -8.61 -10.00 8.44
CA THR A 104 -9.69 -10.93 8.78
C THR A 104 -10.76 -10.22 9.60
N ILE A 105 -12.03 -10.39 9.22
CA ILE A 105 -13.21 -9.88 9.94
C ILE A 105 -14.16 -11.05 10.17
N THR A 106 -14.32 -11.50 11.42
CA THR A 106 -15.12 -12.70 11.76
C THR A 106 -16.27 -12.40 12.71
N GLY A 107 -17.45 -12.96 12.43
CA GLY A 107 -18.64 -12.88 13.30
C GLY A 107 -18.96 -14.15 14.10
N GLY A 108 -18.14 -15.21 14.01
CA GLY A 108 -18.28 -16.45 14.77
C GLY A 108 -19.08 -17.56 14.09
N GLU A 109 -20.24 -17.26 13.49
CA GLU A 109 -21.01 -18.21 12.66
C GLU A 109 -20.43 -18.28 11.23
N THR A 110 -20.31 -19.49 10.69
CA THR A 110 -19.66 -19.79 9.39
C THR A 110 -20.60 -20.44 8.38
N ASP A 111 -21.71 -21.04 8.82
CA ASP A 111 -22.73 -21.58 7.92
C ASP A 111 -23.62 -20.44 7.42
N SER A 112 -23.58 -20.17 6.11
CA SER A 112 -24.37 -19.11 5.49
C SER A 112 -25.88 -19.34 5.62
N ASN A 113 -26.35 -20.57 5.86
CA ASN A 113 -27.77 -20.85 6.07
C ASN A 113 -28.25 -20.39 7.46
N ASN A 114 -27.34 -20.17 8.40
CA ASN A 114 -27.63 -19.67 9.74
C ASN A 114 -27.46 -18.13 9.82
N LEU A 115 -27.07 -17.47 8.73
CA LEU A 115 -26.82 -16.02 8.69
C LEU A 115 -28.01 -15.25 8.10
N THR A 116 -28.37 -14.14 8.73
CA THR A 116 -29.39 -13.23 8.20
C THR A 116 -28.80 -12.21 7.22
N ALA A 117 -29.57 -11.83 6.19
CA ALA A 117 -29.21 -10.77 5.26
C ALA A 117 -29.94 -9.45 5.57
N GLY A 118 -29.34 -8.32 5.17
CA GLY A 118 -30.00 -7.00 5.19
C GLY A 118 -30.16 -6.33 6.57
N ASN A 119 -29.82 -7.02 7.65
CA ASN A 119 -29.92 -6.47 9.01
C ASN A 119 -28.80 -5.50 9.37
N ILE A 120 -27.64 -5.57 8.71
CA ILE A 120 -26.47 -4.71 9.00
C ILE A 120 -26.24 -3.78 7.81
N GLY A 121 -26.33 -2.46 8.07
CA GLY A 121 -26.00 -1.41 7.13
C GLY A 121 -24.61 -0.83 7.39
N VAL A 122 -23.92 -0.43 6.33
CA VAL A 122 -22.62 0.26 6.40
C VAL A 122 -22.75 1.58 5.64
N VAL A 123 -22.45 2.69 6.31
CA VAL A 123 -22.56 4.04 5.74
C VAL A 123 -21.33 4.87 6.08
N ALA A 124 -20.96 5.80 5.21
CA ALA A 124 -19.92 6.78 5.53
C ALA A 124 -20.36 7.67 6.70
N ASN A 125 -19.46 7.92 7.66
CA ASN A 125 -19.76 8.73 8.85
C ASN A 125 -19.43 10.23 8.67
N GLY A 126 -18.81 10.61 7.54
CA GLY A 126 -18.43 12.00 7.23
C GLY A 126 -17.12 12.48 7.88
N THR A 127 -16.47 11.68 8.73
CA THR A 127 -15.18 11.98 9.38
C THR A 127 -14.04 11.08 8.89
N GLY A 128 -14.22 10.44 7.74
CA GLY A 128 -13.24 9.55 7.13
C GLY A 128 -13.38 8.08 7.54
N GLY A 129 -14.48 7.69 8.20
CA GLY A 129 -14.77 6.32 8.59
C GLY A 129 -16.12 5.79 8.10
N LEU A 130 -16.43 4.56 8.52
CA LEU A 130 -17.70 3.88 8.24
C LEU A 130 -18.42 3.58 9.56
N SER A 131 -19.73 3.81 9.61
CA SER A 131 -20.60 3.36 10.71
C SER A 131 -21.29 2.06 10.33
N VAL A 132 -21.11 1.03 11.16
CA VAL A 132 -21.84 -0.23 11.08
C VAL A 132 -23.08 -0.12 11.96
N GLN A 133 -24.26 -0.34 11.38
CA GLN A 133 -25.53 -0.09 12.05
C GLN A 133 -26.52 -1.21 11.83
N LEU A 134 -27.39 -1.43 12.81
CA LEU A 134 -28.56 -2.30 12.66
C LEU A 134 -29.66 -1.59 11.85
N ALA A 135 -30.39 -2.34 11.04
CA ALA A 135 -31.63 -1.88 10.44
C ALA A 135 -32.68 -1.58 11.53
N LYS A 136 -33.61 -0.65 11.24
CA LYS A 136 -34.69 -0.30 12.19
C LYS A 136 -35.60 -1.50 12.50
N ASN A 137 -35.85 -2.32 11.49
CA ASN A 137 -36.59 -3.56 11.59
C ASN A 137 -35.61 -4.70 11.37
N ILE A 138 -35.36 -5.50 12.41
CA ILE A 138 -34.46 -6.65 12.35
C ILE A 138 -35.29 -7.91 12.13
N ALA A 139 -34.93 -8.68 11.11
CA ALA A 139 -35.56 -9.95 10.78
C ALA A 139 -34.61 -11.09 11.18
N VAL A 140 -34.98 -11.85 12.22
CA VAL A 140 -34.21 -12.96 12.78
C VAL A 140 -35.18 -14.08 13.19
N ASP A 141 -34.71 -15.33 13.18
CA ASP A 141 -35.56 -16.47 13.55
C ASP A 141 -35.84 -16.54 15.05
N SER A 142 -34.85 -16.17 15.87
CA SER A 142 -35.01 -16.10 17.32
C SER A 142 -34.12 -15.04 17.97
N VAL A 143 -34.56 -14.53 19.11
CA VAL A 143 -33.77 -13.69 20.01
C VAL A 143 -33.81 -14.33 21.40
N THR A 144 -32.64 -14.58 21.97
CA THR A 144 -32.49 -15.12 23.32
C THR A 144 -31.87 -14.07 24.23
N THR A 145 -32.54 -13.75 25.33
CA THR A 145 -32.08 -12.80 26.35
C THR A 145 -32.19 -13.42 27.74
N GLY A 146 -31.10 -14.02 28.21
CA GLY A 146 -31.12 -14.83 29.43
C GLY A 146 -32.07 -16.02 29.27
N ASN A 147 -33.08 -16.12 30.14
CA ASN A 147 -34.11 -17.16 30.11
C ASN A 147 -35.33 -16.84 29.21
N THR A 148 -35.30 -15.70 28.51
CA THR A 148 -36.37 -15.31 27.58
C THR A 148 -36.00 -15.65 26.15
N VAL A 149 -36.92 -16.27 25.41
CA VAL A 149 -36.78 -16.54 23.98
C VAL A 149 -37.98 -15.98 23.25
N THR A 150 -37.72 -15.17 22.23
CA THR A 150 -38.72 -14.74 21.25
C THR A 150 -38.42 -15.42 19.93
N ASN A 151 -39.38 -16.15 19.37
CA ASN A 151 -39.25 -16.86 18.10
C ASN A 151 -40.63 -17.03 17.43
N SER A 152 -40.73 -17.92 16.45
CA SER A 152 -41.99 -18.24 15.76
C SER A 152 -43.10 -18.78 16.66
N ASP A 153 -42.77 -19.30 17.85
CA ASP A 153 -43.74 -19.89 18.79
C ASP A 153 -44.31 -18.85 19.77
N GLY A 154 -43.75 -17.64 19.80
CA GLY A 154 -44.17 -16.54 20.69
C GLY A 154 -43.04 -16.04 21.59
N VAL A 155 -43.40 -15.59 22.79
CA VAL A 155 -42.47 -15.10 23.81
C VAL A 155 -42.50 -16.06 25.00
N LYS A 156 -41.42 -16.82 25.19
CA LYS A 156 -41.24 -17.73 26.32
C LYS A 156 -40.35 -17.12 27.38
N VAL A 157 -40.77 -17.18 28.64
CA VAL A 157 -39.97 -16.80 29.83
C VAL A 157 -39.86 -18.02 30.76
N ASP A 158 -38.64 -18.43 31.08
CA ASP A 158 -38.33 -19.51 32.02
C ASP A 158 -37.82 -18.92 33.36
N ASP A 159 -38.27 -19.45 34.50
CA ASP A 159 -37.83 -19.01 35.83
C ASP A 159 -36.52 -19.66 36.30
N GLY A 160 -35.93 -20.54 35.50
CA GLY A 160 -34.71 -21.29 35.82
C GLY A 160 -34.92 -22.46 36.78
N ALA A 161 -36.13 -22.63 37.34
CA ALA A 161 -36.53 -23.74 38.18
C ALA A 161 -37.38 -24.78 37.41
N GLY A 162 -37.45 -24.64 36.08
CA GLY A 162 -38.20 -25.53 35.19
C GLY A 162 -39.65 -25.10 34.96
N ASN A 163 -40.07 -23.93 35.46
CA ASN A 163 -41.37 -23.37 35.13
C ASN A 163 -41.20 -22.35 34.00
N ALA A 164 -41.98 -22.50 32.93
CA ALA A 164 -41.98 -21.57 31.81
C ALA A 164 -43.39 -21.05 31.52
N THR A 165 -43.47 -19.75 31.26
CA THR A 165 -44.67 -19.09 30.73
C THR A 165 -44.43 -18.75 29.27
N THR A 166 -45.35 -19.13 28.38
CA THR A 166 -45.29 -18.76 26.97
C THR A 166 -46.48 -17.89 26.63
N ILE A 167 -46.21 -16.69 26.12
CA ILE A 167 -47.21 -15.82 25.51
C ILE A 167 -47.19 -16.12 24.02
N THR A 168 -48.25 -16.77 23.55
CA THR A 168 -48.48 -17.04 22.12
C THR A 168 -49.46 -15.98 21.58
N THR A 169 -49.39 -15.71 20.28
CA THR A 169 -50.41 -14.92 19.56
C THR A 169 -51.55 -15.80 19.07
#